data_AF-A0AAE4HDW2-F1
#
_entry.id   AF-A0AAE4HDW2-F1
#
_cell.length_a   1.000
_cell.length_b   1.000
_cell.length_c   1.000
_cell.angle_alpha   90.00
_cell.angle_beta   90.00
_cell.angle_gamma   90.00
#
_symmetry.space_group_name_H-M   'P 1'
#
loop_
_entity.id
_entity.type
_entity.pdbx_description
1 polymer ?
#
loop_
_entity_poly.entity_id
_entity_poly.type
_entity_poly.pdbx_seq_one_letter_code
_entity_poly.pdbx_strand_id
1 'polypeptide(L)'
;MPSRSTQPDQCISQEKFQIVLETAPVNEAEVSAYCRERGLYPEQVEAWQDARMNASDDAFAESAFKTLKYRPDFPVDGFATLAEAQEWIQEFTEWYNHEHRLSVLRYVTPGQRHSGEAEETLTQRREVFEATKQRHPERWSGRI
;
A
#
# COMPACT_ATOMS: atom_id res chain seq x y z
N MET A 1 -36.89 -1.44 -17.81
CA MET A 1 -35.74 -2.00 -17.09
C MET A 1 -34.62 -2.16 -18.09
N PRO A 2 -33.49 -1.43 -17.96
CA PRO A 2 -32.39 -1.59 -18.89
C PRO A 2 -31.80 -3.00 -18.75
N SER A 3 -31.48 -3.60 -19.90
CA SER A 3 -31.16 -5.01 -20.08
C SER A 3 -29.84 -5.41 -19.41
N ARG A 4 -29.80 -6.65 -18.90
CA ARG A 4 -28.71 -7.29 -18.15
C ARG A 4 -27.49 -7.63 -19.01
N SER A 5 -26.96 -6.67 -19.76
CA SER A 5 -25.78 -6.88 -20.62
C SER A 5 -25.02 -5.57 -20.88
N THR A 6 -24.47 -4.98 -19.83
CA THR A 6 -23.35 -4.04 -19.97
C THR A 6 -22.27 -4.51 -19.01
N GLN A 7 -21.11 -4.86 -19.56
CA GLN A 7 -19.97 -5.38 -18.80
C GLN A 7 -19.55 -4.37 -17.70
N PRO A 8 -19.32 -4.83 -16.46
CA PRO A 8 -19.04 -3.96 -15.31
C PRO A 8 -17.69 -3.22 -15.35
N ASP A 9 -16.86 -3.47 -16.35
CA ASP A 9 -15.43 -3.08 -16.36
C ASP A 9 -15.07 -1.86 -17.22
N GLN A 10 -16.02 -1.16 -17.85
CA GLN A 10 -15.69 -0.07 -18.79
C GLN A 10 -15.53 1.32 -18.17
N CYS A 11 -15.74 1.50 -16.87
CA CYS A 11 -15.62 2.81 -16.24
C CYS A 11 -14.15 3.08 -15.82
N ILE A 12 -13.58 4.19 -16.28
CA ILE A 12 -12.19 4.59 -16.04
C ILE A 12 -12.02 4.88 -14.54
N SER A 13 -10.84 4.63 -13.95
CA SER A 13 -10.56 4.87 -12.53
C SER A 13 -10.92 6.29 -12.06
N GLN A 14 -10.74 7.29 -12.91
CA GLN A 14 -11.10 8.68 -12.66
C GLN A 14 -12.62 8.89 -12.59
N GLU A 15 -13.39 8.23 -13.45
CA GLU A 15 -14.85 8.32 -13.48
C GLU A 15 -15.46 7.66 -12.24
N LYS A 16 -14.93 6.49 -11.83
CA LYS A 16 -15.30 5.82 -10.58
C LYS A 16 -15.07 6.75 -9.38
N PHE A 17 -13.92 7.42 -9.34
CA PHE A 17 -13.59 8.36 -8.27
C PHE A 17 -14.56 9.55 -8.22
N GLN A 18 -14.89 10.13 -9.38
CA GLN A 18 -15.82 11.25 -9.47
C GLN A 18 -17.24 10.85 -9.03
N ILE A 19 -17.70 9.67 -9.44
CA ILE A 19 -18.98 9.11 -9.02
C ILE A 19 -19.02 8.95 -7.50
N VAL A 20 -17.98 8.39 -6.89
CA VAL A 20 -17.89 8.22 -5.44
C VAL A 20 -17.89 9.57 -4.70
N LEU A 21 -17.27 10.61 -5.25
CA LEU A 21 -17.30 11.96 -4.67
C LEU A 21 -18.71 12.58 -4.71
N GLU A 22 -19.39 12.45 -5.84
CA GLU A 22 -20.75 12.98 -6.04
C GLU A 22 -21.78 12.24 -5.20
N THR A 23 -21.57 10.94 -4.96
CA THR A 23 -22.49 10.09 -4.20
C THR A 23 -22.20 10.06 -2.70
N ALA A 24 -21.07 10.61 -2.23
CA ALA A 24 -20.70 10.64 -0.82
C ALA A 24 -21.67 11.43 0.12
N PRO A 25 -22.26 12.58 -0.28
CA PRO A 25 -23.15 13.33 0.61
C PRO A 25 -24.63 12.95 0.50
N VAL A 26 -25.00 12.09 -0.45
CA VAL A 26 -26.40 11.79 -0.80
C VAL A 26 -26.89 10.52 -0.12
N ASN A 27 -28.20 10.45 0.12
CA ASN A 27 -28.83 9.28 0.73
C ASN A 27 -29.13 8.16 -0.30
N GLU A 28 -29.52 6.98 0.17
CA GLU A 28 -29.76 5.80 -0.67
C GLU A 28 -30.79 6.03 -1.80
N ALA A 29 -31.81 6.87 -1.57
CA ALA A 29 -32.84 7.18 -2.57
C ALA A 29 -32.29 8.07 -3.69
N GLU A 30 -31.40 9.00 -3.34
CA GLU A 30 -30.69 9.89 -4.26
C GLU A 30 -29.61 9.13 -5.04
N VAL A 31 -28.86 8.23 -4.40
CA VAL A 31 -27.92 7.31 -5.08
C VAL A 31 -28.67 6.44 -6.09
N SER A 32 -29.84 5.91 -5.72
CA SER A 32 -30.68 5.14 -6.63
C SER A 32 -31.18 5.96 -7.82
N ALA A 33 -31.48 7.25 -7.63
CA ALA A 33 -31.85 8.15 -8.72
C ALA A 33 -30.66 8.45 -9.65
N TYR A 34 -29.51 8.76 -9.06
CA TYR A 34 -28.24 8.97 -9.75
C TYR A 34 -27.85 7.77 -10.63
N CYS A 35 -27.98 6.56 -10.08
CA CYS A 35 -27.71 5.30 -10.75
C CYS A 35 -28.65 5.09 -11.96
N ARG A 36 -29.95 5.39 -11.81
CA ARG A 36 -30.93 5.30 -12.91
C ARG A 36 -30.62 6.24 -14.07
N GLU A 37 -30.11 7.43 -13.79
CA GLU A 37 -29.76 8.42 -14.83
C GLU A 37 -28.46 8.06 -15.57
N ARG A 38 -27.49 7.46 -14.87
CA ARG A 38 -26.18 7.11 -15.44
C ARG A 38 -26.05 5.65 -15.89
N GLY A 39 -27.12 4.86 -15.79
CA GLY A 39 -27.12 3.45 -16.17
C GLY A 39 -26.23 2.58 -15.26
N LEU A 40 -26.08 2.98 -14.01
CA LEU A 40 -25.32 2.27 -12.97
C LEU A 40 -26.26 1.49 -12.05
N TYR A 41 -25.70 0.52 -11.35
CA TYR A 41 -26.39 -0.21 -10.29
C TYR A 41 -25.95 0.32 -8.91
N PRO A 42 -26.87 0.53 -7.94
CA PRO A 42 -26.52 0.97 -6.58
C PRO A 42 -25.41 0.12 -5.94
N GLU A 43 -25.43 -1.19 -6.17
CA GLU A 43 -24.44 -2.14 -5.66
C GLU A 43 -23.02 -1.86 -6.20
N GLN A 44 -22.90 -1.28 -7.41
CA GLN A 44 -21.59 -0.88 -7.96
C GLN A 44 -21.03 0.36 -7.24
N VAL A 45 -21.89 1.33 -6.94
CA VAL A 45 -21.50 2.55 -6.23
C VAL A 45 -21.10 2.22 -4.80
N GLU A 46 -21.87 1.37 -4.12
CA GLU A 46 -21.56 0.85 -2.79
C GLU A 46 -20.20 0.13 -2.78
N ALA A 47 -19.96 -0.78 -3.73
CA ALA A 47 -18.68 -1.46 -3.86
C ALA A 47 -17.50 -0.49 -4.08
N TRP A 48 -17.69 0.61 -4.81
CA TRP A 48 -16.64 1.63 -5.02
C TRP A 48 -16.43 2.52 -3.79
N GLN A 49 -17.50 2.83 -3.04
CA GLN A 49 -17.41 3.54 -1.77
C GLN A 49 -16.66 2.71 -0.73
N ASP A 50 -16.98 1.42 -0.60
CA ASP A 50 -16.29 0.47 0.27
C ASP A 50 -14.81 0.33 -0.11
N ALA A 51 -14.51 0.18 -1.40
CA ALA A 51 -13.13 0.11 -1.88
C ALA A 51 -12.34 1.37 -1.53
N ARG A 52 -12.95 2.56 -1.63
CA ARG A 52 -12.31 3.83 -1.25
C ARG A 52 -12.05 3.91 0.25
N MET A 53 -13.01 3.51 1.08
CA MET A 53 -12.88 3.59 2.54
C MET A 53 -11.79 2.63 3.03
N ASN A 54 -11.81 1.40 2.53
CA ASN A 54 -10.83 0.37 2.87
C ASN A 54 -9.43 0.63 2.29
N ALA A 55 -9.29 1.49 1.28
CA ALA A 55 -7.96 1.88 0.77
C ALA A 55 -7.12 2.63 1.82
N SER A 56 -7.75 3.25 2.82
CA SER A 56 -7.04 3.90 3.93
C SER A 56 -6.54 2.93 5.01
N ASP A 57 -7.11 1.71 5.05
CA ASP A 57 -6.75 0.64 5.99
C ASP A 57 -5.71 -0.35 5.40
N ASP A 58 -4.94 0.08 4.40
CA ASP A 58 -3.81 -0.71 3.93
C ASP A 58 -2.69 -0.68 4.99
N ALA A 59 -2.59 -1.78 5.75
CA ALA A 59 -1.56 -1.96 6.78
C ALA A 59 -0.14 -1.72 6.24
N PHE A 60 0.09 -1.95 4.94
CA PHE A 60 1.36 -1.62 4.30
C PHE A 60 1.58 -0.11 4.26
N ALA A 61 0.59 0.65 3.77
CA ALA A 61 0.64 2.11 3.74
C ALA A 61 0.80 2.70 5.14
N GLU A 62 0.08 2.20 6.14
CA GLU A 62 0.21 2.66 7.54
C GLU A 62 1.64 2.46 8.07
N SER A 63 2.24 1.30 7.80
CA SER A 63 3.62 1.02 8.21
C SER A 63 4.64 1.96 7.55
N ALA A 64 4.44 2.29 6.26
CA ALA A 64 5.28 3.23 5.53
C ALA A 64 5.12 4.66 6.07
N PHE A 65 3.89 5.13 6.31
CA PHE A 65 3.62 6.44 6.91
C PHE A 65 4.19 6.57 8.32
N LYS A 66 4.17 5.49 9.11
CA LYS A 66 4.83 5.46 10.40
C LYS A 66 6.34 5.66 10.23
N THR A 67 7.00 4.85 9.42
CA THR A 67 8.45 5.01 9.15
C THR A 67 8.80 6.42 8.67
N LEU A 68 7.96 6.98 7.80
CA LEU A 68 8.09 8.34 7.28
C LEU A 68 8.09 9.39 8.41
N LYS A 69 7.09 9.36 9.29
CA LYS A 69 6.91 10.35 10.37
C LYS A 69 7.98 10.28 11.46
N TYR A 70 8.54 9.10 11.71
CA TYR A 70 9.53 8.89 12.77
C TYR A 70 10.99 8.98 12.26
N ARG A 71 11.20 9.34 10.99
CA ARG A 71 12.55 9.59 10.46
C ARG A 71 13.09 10.92 11.03
N PRO A 72 14.39 11.00 11.40
CA PRO A 72 14.99 12.24 11.90
C PRO A 72 14.84 13.44 10.96
N ASP A 73 14.87 13.20 9.65
CA ASP A 73 14.78 14.24 8.60
C ASP A 73 13.33 14.61 8.24
N PHE A 74 12.33 14.15 9.00
CA PHE A 74 10.93 14.47 8.74
C PHE A 74 10.67 15.97 8.97
N PRO A 75 10.12 16.71 7.99
CA PRO A 75 9.90 18.14 8.11
C PRO A 75 8.67 18.42 8.98
N VAL A 76 8.90 18.59 10.28
CA VAL A 76 7.85 18.80 11.29
C VAL A 76 7.07 20.10 11.04
N ASP A 77 7.74 21.13 10.52
CA ASP A 77 7.13 22.42 10.18
C ASP A 77 6.43 22.42 8.79
N GLY A 78 6.48 21.30 8.08
CA GLY A 78 5.93 21.14 6.73
C GLY A 78 6.84 21.67 5.62
N PHE A 79 6.24 21.92 4.45
CA PHE A 79 6.93 22.38 3.24
C PHE A 79 6.41 23.76 2.82
N ALA A 80 7.28 24.62 2.30
CA ALA A 80 6.88 25.95 1.83
C ALA A 80 6.22 25.87 0.44
N THR A 81 6.58 24.87 -0.36
CA THR A 81 6.00 24.66 -1.70
C THR A 81 5.64 23.20 -1.96
N LEU A 82 4.76 22.99 -2.94
CA LEU A 82 4.42 21.65 -3.43
C LEU A 82 5.66 20.94 -4.01
N ALA A 83 6.54 21.68 -4.69
CA ALA A 83 7.73 21.11 -5.30
C ALA A 83 8.68 20.53 -4.24
N GLU A 84 8.90 21.25 -3.13
CA GLU A 84 9.69 20.75 -1.99
C GLU A 84 9.09 19.49 -1.38
N ALA A 85 7.76 19.46 -1.22
CA ALA A 85 7.07 18.27 -0.72
C ALA A 85 7.25 17.06 -1.65
N GLN A 86 7.17 17.27 -2.96
CA GLN A 86 7.35 16.22 -3.96
C GLN A 86 8.79 15.72 -4.02
N GLU A 87 9.77 16.60 -3.92
CA GLU A 87 11.19 16.24 -3.89
C GLU A 87 11.50 15.39 -2.66
N TRP A 88 11.07 15.85 -1.48
CA TRP A 88 11.28 15.11 -0.24
C TRP A 88 10.59 13.74 -0.25
N ILE A 89 9.37 13.63 -0.75
CA ILE A 89 8.66 12.34 -0.86
C ILE A 89 9.37 11.39 -1.84
N GLN A 90 9.95 11.90 -2.92
CA GLN A 90 10.73 11.09 -3.85
C GLN A 90 11.99 10.54 -3.18
N GLU A 91 12.75 11.40 -2.50
CA GLU A 91 13.94 10.98 -1.74
C GLU A 91 13.59 9.96 -0.64
N PHE A 92 12.48 10.19 0.07
CA PHE A 92 11.99 9.24 1.07
C PHE A 92 11.66 7.88 0.44
N THR A 93 10.95 7.88 -0.69
CA THR A 93 10.52 6.66 -1.38
C THR A 93 11.72 5.85 -1.88
N GLU A 94 12.71 6.52 -2.49
CA GLU A 94 13.94 5.89 -2.97
C GLU A 94 14.67 5.22 -1.80
N TRP A 95 14.91 5.97 -0.72
CA TRP A 95 15.54 5.45 0.48
C TRP A 95 14.74 4.29 1.10
N TYR A 96 13.42 4.43 1.23
CA TYR A 96 12.56 3.41 1.83
C TYR A 96 12.64 2.09 1.06
N ASN A 97 12.66 2.16 -0.28
CA ASN A 97 12.68 0.97 -1.12
C ASN A 97 14.06 0.34 -1.23
N HIS A 98 15.13 1.13 -1.28
CA HIS A 98 16.45 0.64 -1.68
C HIS A 98 17.49 0.61 -0.55
N GLU A 99 17.26 1.33 0.55
CA GLU A 99 18.22 1.40 1.67
C GLU A 99 17.61 0.93 2.99
N HIS A 100 16.33 1.23 3.25
CA HIS A 100 15.69 0.93 4.52
C HIS A 100 15.46 -0.58 4.70
N ARG A 101 16.13 -1.18 5.69
CA ARG A 101 16.00 -2.60 6.02
C ARG A 101 14.96 -2.81 7.11
N LEU A 102 13.85 -3.42 6.72
CA LEU A 102 12.74 -3.70 7.63
C LEU A 102 12.99 -4.97 8.42
N SER A 103 12.84 -4.91 9.75
CA SER A 103 13.00 -6.07 10.63
C SER A 103 11.98 -7.17 10.33
N VAL A 104 10.73 -6.79 10.02
CA VAL A 104 9.67 -7.72 9.58
C VAL A 104 10.04 -8.47 8.29
N LEU A 105 10.87 -7.84 7.44
CA LEU A 105 11.42 -8.47 6.24
C LEU A 105 12.76 -9.18 6.50
N ARG A 106 13.10 -9.49 7.75
CA ARG A 106 14.39 -10.11 8.11
C ARG A 106 15.59 -9.28 7.64
N TYR A 107 15.48 -7.95 7.73
CA TYR A 107 16.52 -6.99 7.37
C TYR A 107 16.93 -7.05 5.88
N VAL A 108 15.96 -7.26 4.99
CA VAL A 108 16.08 -6.91 3.56
C VAL A 108 15.30 -5.62 3.28
N THR A 109 15.59 -4.97 2.15
CA THR A 109 14.84 -3.79 1.72
C THR A 109 13.55 -4.20 0.99
N PRO A 110 12.52 -3.35 0.96
CA PRO A 110 11.33 -3.59 0.15
C PRO A 110 11.66 -3.89 -1.31
N GLY A 111 12.56 -3.12 -1.93
CA GLY A 111 13.02 -3.33 -3.30
C GLY A 111 13.61 -4.72 -3.52
N GLN A 112 14.49 -5.17 -2.62
CA GLN A 112 15.07 -6.53 -2.67
C GLN A 112 14.02 -7.62 -2.56
N ARG A 113 12.95 -7.38 -1.79
CA ARG A 113 11.86 -8.35 -1.68
C ARG A 113 11.01 -8.40 -2.95
N HIS A 114 10.73 -7.25 -3.56
CA HIS A 114 9.95 -7.17 -4.79
C HIS A 114 10.71 -7.71 -6.01
N SER A 115 12.04 -7.53 -6.08
CA SER A 115 12.87 -8.06 -7.17
C SER A 115 13.19 -9.55 -7.03
N GLY A 116 12.89 -10.17 -5.88
CA GLY A 116 13.22 -11.58 -5.59
C GLY A 116 14.63 -11.82 -5.05
N GLU A 117 15.51 -10.81 -5.07
CA GLU A 117 16.89 -10.89 -4.53
C GLU A 117 16.95 -11.27 -3.04
N ALA A 118 15.88 -11.00 -2.31
CA ALA A 118 15.75 -11.37 -0.91
C ALA A 118 15.90 -12.88 -0.67
N GLU A 119 15.44 -13.73 -1.59
CA GLU A 119 15.48 -15.19 -1.41
C GLU A 119 16.91 -15.72 -1.37
N GLU A 120 17.75 -15.26 -2.31
CA GLU A 120 19.16 -15.64 -2.36
C GLU A 120 19.90 -15.13 -1.11
N THR A 121 19.69 -13.85 -0.76
CA THR A 121 20.31 -13.24 0.43
C THR A 121 19.96 -14.01 1.72
N LEU A 122 18.70 -14.40 1.88
CA LEU A 122 18.24 -15.12 3.08
C LEU A 122 18.73 -16.56 3.10
N THR A 123 18.89 -17.19 1.94
CA THR A 123 19.48 -18.53 1.81
C THR A 123 20.94 -18.51 2.23
N GLN A 124 21.74 -17.60 1.69
CA GLN A 124 23.15 -17.43 2.06
C GLN A 124 23.31 -17.16 3.56
N ARG A 125 22.47 -16.30 4.15
CA ARG A 125 22.48 -16.03 5.59
C ARG A 125 22.20 -17.28 6.43
N ARG A 126 21.26 -18.13 5.99
CA ARG A 126 20.93 -19.39 6.67
C ARG A 126 22.14 -20.32 6.69
N GLU A 127 22.85 -20.46 5.57
CA GLU A 127 24.05 -21.30 5.49
C GLU A 127 25.14 -20.84 6.46
N VAL A 128 25.38 -19.53 6.53
CA VAL A 128 26.34 -18.95 7.49
C VAL A 128 25.93 -19.26 8.93
N PHE A 129 24.64 -19.10 9.28
CA PHE A 129 24.17 -19.40 10.62
C PHE A 129 24.25 -20.88 10.96
N GLU A 130 23.90 -21.78 10.03
CA GLU A 130 24.02 -23.23 10.23
C GLU A 130 25.48 -23.65 10.41
N ALA A 131 26.40 -23.15 9.57
CA ALA A 131 27.83 -23.41 9.72
C ALA A 131 28.38 -22.87 11.04
N THR A 132 27.92 -21.71 11.50
CA THR A 132 28.35 -21.14 12.78
C THR A 132 27.81 -21.94 13.95
N LYS A 133 26.55 -22.39 13.88
CA LYS A 133 25.93 -23.23 14.90
C LYS A 133 26.60 -24.60 15.00
N GLN A 134 27.03 -25.19 13.89
CA GLN A 134 27.81 -26.43 13.89
C GLN A 134 29.15 -26.27 14.62
N ARG A 135 29.79 -25.09 14.51
CA ARG A 135 31.06 -24.79 15.21
C ARG A 135 30.87 -24.47 16.68
N HIS A 136 29.76 -23.84 17.05
CA HIS A 136 29.50 -23.33 18.39
C HIS A 136 28.09 -23.69 18.89
N PRO A 137 27.74 -24.97 19.00
CA PRO A 137 26.38 -25.40 19.34
C PRO A 137 25.90 -24.86 20.69
N GLU A 138 26.80 -24.60 21.64
CA GLU A 138 26.52 -24.03 22.97
C GLU A 138 25.86 -22.65 22.94
N ARG A 139 25.99 -21.90 21.84
CA ARG A 139 25.40 -20.57 21.68
C ARG A 139 23.96 -20.59 21.13
N TRP A 140 23.42 -21.75 20.78
CA TRP A 140 22.08 -21.88 20.18
C TRP A 140 21.19 -22.86 20.96
N SER A 141 19.98 -22.42 21.32
CA SER A 141 18.98 -23.23 22.05
C SER A 141 17.87 -23.84 21.17
N GLY A 142 17.85 -23.55 19.86
CA GLY A 142 16.77 -23.95 18.94
C GLY A 142 17.20 -24.13 17.49
N ARG A 143 16.25 -24.45 16.59
CA ARG A 143 16.47 -24.51 15.14
C ARG A 143 16.64 -23.09 14.54
N ILE A 144 17.34 -23.02 13.40
CA ILE A 144 17.58 -21.79 12.61
C ILE A 144 16.50 -21.63 11.55
#